data_AF-A0A090WFW1-F1
#
_entry.id   AF-A0A090WFW1-F1
#
_cell.length_a   1.000
_cell.length_b   1.000
_cell.length_c   1.000
_cell.angle_alpha   90.00
_cell.angle_beta   90.00
_cell.angle_gamma   90.00
#
_symmetry.space_group_name_H-M   'P 1'
#
loop_
_entity.id
_entity.type
_entity.pdbx_description
1 polymer ?
#
loop_
_entity_poly.entity_id
_entity_poly.type
_entity_poly.pdbx_seq_one_letter_code
_entity_poly.pdbx_strand_id
1 'polypeptide(L)'
;MRLPYIYLIVLFLTFNFLNGQGEASNWYFGENAGLTFNSGMPVALVNGNLNTAEGCAAISDSQGNLRFYTDGRSVYNRDHLVMPNGSQLQGNSSSTQSGLIVPHPGNQNLYYIFTLQSLAAPGGLRYSVVDMSLDNGLGEITTDKNILLHDPTTEKITAVSHSNGTDVWVIAHK
;
A
#
# COMPACT_ATOMS: atom_id res chain seq x y z
N MET A 1 -44.97 25.82 -20.81
CA MET A 1 -43.80 25.22 -21.49
C MET A 1 -42.49 25.87 -21.01
N ARG A 2 -41.91 25.52 -19.85
CA ARG A 2 -40.54 25.95 -19.43
C ARG A 2 -39.89 25.03 -18.38
N LEU A 3 -40.16 23.71 -18.39
CA LEU A 3 -39.48 22.75 -17.50
C LEU A 3 -38.22 22.03 -18.04
N PRO A 4 -37.85 22.01 -19.34
CA PRO A 4 -36.75 21.15 -19.79
C PRO A 4 -35.35 21.64 -19.35
N TYR A 5 -35.20 22.92 -19.05
CA TYR A 5 -33.90 23.51 -18.68
C TYR A 5 -33.50 23.24 -17.22
N ILE A 6 -34.46 23.03 -16.31
CA ILE A 6 -34.17 22.71 -14.90
C ILE A 6 -33.52 21.33 -14.78
N TYR A 7 -33.99 20.34 -15.52
CA TYR A 7 -33.39 19.00 -15.54
C TYR A 7 -31.98 19.01 -16.14
N LEU A 8 -31.71 19.87 -17.13
CA LEU A 8 -30.38 20.03 -17.71
C LEU A 8 -29.37 20.68 -16.74
N ILE A 9 -29.82 21.67 -15.95
CA ILE A 9 -29.00 22.32 -14.92
C ILE A 9 -28.69 21.36 -13.76
N VAL A 10 -29.68 20.55 -13.35
CA VAL A 10 -29.47 19.50 -12.33
C VAL A 10 -28.48 18.44 -12.81
N LEU A 11 -28.50 18.07 -14.09
CA LEU A 11 -27.54 17.13 -14.70
C LEU A 11 -26.11 17.69 -14.76
N PHE A 12 -25.95 19.00 -15.00
CA PHE A 12 -24.64 19.66 -15.00
C PHE A 12 -24.07 19.88 -13.59
N LEU A 13 -24.92 19.97 -12.56
CA LEU A 13 -24.49 20.06 -11.15
C LEU A 13 -24.08 18.70 -10.55
N THR A 14 -24.38 17.58 -11.23
CA THR A 14 -23.99 16.22 -10.81
C THR A 14 -22.70 15.71 -11.46
N PHE A 15 -21.93 16.57 -12.16
CA PHE A 15 -20.54 16.27 -12.47
C PHE A 15 -19.72 16.27 -11.17
N ASN A 16 -19.89 15.20 -10.40
CA ASN A 16 -18.94 14.81 -9.38
C ASN A 16 -17.61 14.64 -10.12
N PHE A 17 -16.60 15.39 -9.69
CA PHE A 17 -15.21 15.07 -10.05
C PHE A 17 -15.00 13.61 -9.70
N LEU A 18 -14.88 12.76 -10.73
CA LEU A 18 -14.44 11.39 -10.57
C LEU A 18 -12.97 11.47 -10.15
N ASN A 19 -12.74 11.60 -8.85
CA ASN A 19 -11.41 11.45 -8.30
C ASN A 19 -11.05 9.97 -8.43
N GLY A 20 -9.89 9.68 -9.01
CA GLY A 20 -9.29 8.36 -8.83
C GLY A 20 -9.11 8.08 -7.33
N GLN A 21 -9.14 6.81 -6.96
CA GLN A 21 -8.95 6.37 -5.58
C GLN A 21 -7.57 6.87 -5.09
N GLY A 22 -7.55 7.66 -4.01
CA GLY A 22 -6.33 8.31 -3.50
C GLY A 22 -5.30 7.36 -2.91
N GLU A 23 -5.63 6.07 -2.76
CA GLU A 23 -4.81 5.08 -2.08
C GLU A 23 -3.45 4.87 -2.77
N ALA A 24 -3.34 5.19 -4.05
CA ALA A 24 -2.10 5.15 -4.83
C ALA A 24 -1.44 6.53 -5.04
N SER A 25 -1.89 7.57 -4.32
CA SER A 25 -1.44 8.95 -4.56
C SER A 25 0.02 9.23 -4.21
N ASN A 26 0.64 8.46 -3.30
CA ASN A 26 2.02 8.67 -2.88
C ASN A 26 2.86 7.42 -3.10
N TRP A 27 3.98 7.58 -3.78
CA TRP A 27 4.95 6.54 -4.08
C TRP A 27 6.27 6.87 -3.40
N TYR A 28 6.88 5.88 -2.76
CA TYR A 28 8.23 5.97 -2.17
C TYR A 28 9.03 4.77 -2.64
N PHE A 29 10.23 5.02 -3.18
CA PHE A 29 11.04 4.00 -3.86
C PHE A 29 12.52 4.39 -3.92
N GLY A 30 13.38 3.42 -4.25
CA GLY A 30 14.79 3.67 -4.50
C GLY A 30 15.54 4.24 -3.31
N GLU A 31 16.34 5.29 -3.59
CA GLU A 31 17.18 6.00 -2.63
C GLU A 31 16.56 7.35 -2.26
N ASN A 32 15.87 7.39 -1.11
CA ASN A 32 15.24 8.59 -0.54
C ASN A 32 14.22 9.31 -1.45
N ALA A 33 13.78 8.66 -2.53
CA ALA A 33 12.93 9.26 -3.55
C ALA A 33 11.44 8.98 -3.29
N GLY A 34 10.60 9.87 -3.80
CA GLY A 34 9.17 9.66 -3.89
C GLY A 34 8.49 10.57 -4.91
N LEU A 35 7.24 10.25 -5.19
CA LEU A 35 6.35 11.04 -6.05
C LEU A 35 4.97 11.14 -5.39
N THR A 36 4.31 12.28 -5.50
CA THR A 36 2.90 12.44 -5.17
C THR A 36 2.10 12.89 -6.38
N PHE A 37 0.88 12.40 -6.49
CA PHE A 37 -0.08 12.72 -7.55
C PHE A 37 -1.29 13.52 -7.02
N ASN A 38 -1.27 13.94 -5.75
CA ASN A 38 -2.39 14.64 -5.09
C ASN A 38 -2.80 15.96 -5.76
N SER A 39 -1.93 16.56 -6.57
CA SER A 39 -2.23 17.78 -7.33
C SER A 39 -2.79 17.52 -8.74
N GLY A 40 -2.94 16.25 -9.14
CA GLY A 40 -3.27 15.84 -10.51
C GLY A 40 -2.06 15.78 -11.45
N MET A 41 -0.89 16.25 -11.02
CA MET A 41 0.39 16.06 -11.71
C MET A 41 1.42 15.43 -10.77
N PRO A 42 2.41 14.67 -11.30
CA PRO A 42 3.47 14.11 -10.49
C PRO A 42 4.36 15.23 -9.91
N VAL A 43 4.50 15.24 -8.59
CA VAL A 43 5.38 16.15 -7.83
C VAL A 43 6.40 15.33 -7.07
N ALA A 44 7.67 15.72 -7.15
CA ALA A 44 8.75 15.04 -6.44
C ALA A 44 8.64 15.22 -4.92
N LEU A 45 8.89 14.13 -4.20
CA LEU A 45 9.03 14.07 -2.75
C LEU A 45 10.48 13.68 -2.43
N VAL A 46 11.11 14.41 -1.51
CA VAL A 46 12.53 14.27 -1.13
C VAL A 46 12.72 13.89 0.33
N ASN A 47 11.66 13.43 0.96
CA ASN A 47 11.55 13.05 2.38
C ASN A 47 11.43 11.52 2.57
N GLY A 48 11.64 10.72 1.51
CA GLY A 48 11.60 9.27 1.63
C GLY A 48 12.78 8.75 2.46
N ASN A 49 12.54 7.70 3.25
CA ASN A 49 13.59 7.04 4.05
C ASN A 49 13.96 5.64 3.56
N LEU A 50 13.41 5.21 2.41
CA LEU A 50 13.86 3.97 1.77
C LEU A 50 15.27 4.13 1.20
N ASN A 51 16.04 3.04 1.27
CA ASN A 51 17.27 2.84 0.51
C ASN A 51 17.28 1.38 0.06
N THR A 52 16.75 1.13 -1.13
CA THR A 52 16.62 -0.21 -1.71
C THR A 52 16.82 -0.14 -3.22
N ALA A 53 17.42 -1.19 -3.78
CA ALA A 53 17.65 -1.29 -5.23
C ALA A 53 16.37 -1.74 -5.98
N GLU A 54 15.50 -2.50 -5.31
CA GLU A 54 14.34 -3.14 -5.95
C GLU A 54 13.06 -2.87 -5.15
N GLY A 55 12.26 -3.90 -4.88
CA GLY A 55 10.88 -3.78 -4.44
C GLY A 55 10.63 -2.79 -3.29
N CYS A 56 9.49 -2.13 -3.39
CA CYS A 56 8.95 -1.23 -2.39
C CYS A 56 7.43 -1.20 -2.54
N ALA A 57 6.74 -0.81 -1.47
CA ALA A 57 5.31 -0.56 -1.50
C ALA A 57 4.96 0.66 -0.66
N ALA A 58 3.96 1.41 -1.08
CA ALA A 58 3.40 2.53 -0.34
C ALA A 58 1.87 2.47 -0.42
N ILE A 59 1.19 2.91 0.62
CA ILE A 59 -0.27 3.01 0.63
C ILE A 59 -0.70 4.34 1.23
N SER A 60 -1.71 4.95 0.62
CA SER A 60 -2.39 6.15 1.10
C SER A 60 -3.83 5.82 1.48
N ASP A 61 -4.53 6.74 2.11
CA ASP A 61 -5.99 6.64 2.27
C ASP A 61 -6.74 7.14 1.03
N SER A 62 -8.07 7.02 1.08
CA SER A 62 -8.97 7.44 0.00
C SER A 62 -8.89 8.94 -0.33
N GLN A 63 -8.31 9.75 0.55
CA GLN A 63 -8.06 11.18 0.34
C GLN A 63 -6.65 11.47 -0.19
N GLY A 64 -5.82 10.44 -0.38
CA GLY A 64 -4.45 10.59 -0.84
C GLY A 64 -3.45 10.96 0.25
N ASN A 65 -3.82 10.84 1.53
CA ASN A 65 -2.87 11.03 2.62
C ASN A 65 -2.04 9.76 2.80
N LEU A 66 -0.71 9.89 2.87
CA LEU A 66 0.17 8.76 3.14
C LEU A 66 -0.21 8.08 4.46
N ARG A 67 -0.33 6.75 4.43
CA ARG A 67 -0.45 5.93 5.64
C ARG A 67 0.92 5.42 6.05
N PHE A 68 1.56 4.64 5.18
CA PHE A 68 2.90 4.10 5.39
C PHE A 68 3.51 3.56 4.08
N TYR A 69 4.80 3.24 4.14
CA TYR A 69 5.55 2.63 3.03
C TYR A 69 6.65 1.71 3.55
N THR A 70 7.17 0.82 2.70
CA THR A 70 8.14 -0.22 3.09
C THR A 70 9.00 -0.67 1.92
N ASP A 71 10.22 -1.12 2.22
CA ASP A 71 11.10 -1.88 1.31
C ASP A 71 10.93 -3.40 1.47
N GLY A 72 9.94 -3.85 2.25
CA GLY A 72 9.73 -5.26 2.63
C GLY A 72 10.52 -5.72 3.85
N ARG A 73 11.38 -4.88 4.45
CA ARG A 73 12.15 -5.18 5.67
C ARG A 73 11.89 -4.20 6.81
N SER A 74 11.70 -2.92 6.47
CA SER A 74 11.35 -1.85 7.40
C SER A 74 10.08 -1.15 6.92
N VAL A 75 9.18 -0.84 7.85
CA VAL A 75 7.93 -0.11 7.58
C VAL A 75 8.03 1.29 8.20
N TYR A 76 7.83 2.31 7.37
CA TYR A 76 7.90 3.71 7.74
C TYR A 76 6.50 4.32 7.73
N ASN A 77 6.13 5.01 8.80
CA ASN A 77 4.87 5.73 8.91
C ASN A 77 4.87 7.02 8.05
N ARG A 78 3.75 7.76 8.11
CA ARG A 78 3.59 9.01 7.38
C ARG A 78 4.55 10.14 7.78
N ASP A 79 5.13 10.06 8.98
CA ASP A 79 6.13 11.01 9.47
C ASP A 79 7.56 10.55 9.10
N HIS A 80 7.67 9.52 8.26
CA HIS A 80 8.93 8.92 7.81
C HIS A 80 9.74 8.24 8.92
N LEU A 81 9.13 7.99 10.07
CA LEU A 81 9.74 7.24 11.15
C LEU A 81 9.41 5.76 11.00
N VAL A 82 10.34 4.89 11.40
CA VAL A 82 10.06 3.45 11.44
C VAL A 82 8.94 3.20 12.45
N MET A 83 7.88 2.51 12.03
CA MET A 83 6.78 2.13 12.90
C MET A 83 7.27 1.29 14.09
N PRO A 84 6.61 1.35 15.25
CA PRO A 84 6.82 0.35 16.30
C PRO A 84 6.64 -1.06 15.73
N ASN A 85 7.58 -1.95 16.10
CA ASN A 85 7.68 -3.31 15.55
C ASN A 85 7.80 -3.38 14.00
N GLY A 86 8.11 -2.26 13.34
CA GLY A 86 8.18 -2.10 11.89
C GLY A 86 9.47 -2.58 11.22
N SER A 87 10.50 -2.92 11.99
CA SER A 87 11.78 -3.46 11.47
C SER A 87 11.76 -4.98 11.36
N GLN A 88 12.71 -5.57 10.63
CA GLN A 88 12.89 -7.04 10.55
C GLN A 88 11.68 -7.78 9.97
N LEU A 89 10.98 -7.18 9.02
CA LEU A 89 10.14 -7.95 8.12
C LEU A 89 11.02 -8.85 7.24
N GLN A 90 10.49 -9.99 6.83
CA GLN A 90 11.24 -11.05 6.15
C GLN A 90 11.18 -10.94 4.61
N GLY A 91 11.13 -9.73 4.07
CA GLY A 91 11.35 -9.47 2.66
C GLY A 91 12.84 -9.37 2.31
N ASN A 92 13.14 -9.35 1.02
CA ASN A 92 14.52 -9.28 0.51
C ASN A 92 14.69 -8.09 -0.44
N SER A 93 15.79 -7.34 -0.31
CA SER A 93 16.08 -6.17 -1.16
C SER A 93 16.43 -6.51 -2.61
N SER A 94 16.73 -7.79 -2.91
CA SER A 94 16.86 -8.32 -4.28
C SER A 94 15.62 -9.10 -4.72
N SER A 95 14.46 -8.84 -4.10
CA SER A 95 13.19 -9.28 -4.63
C SER A 95 12.55 -8.15 -5.43
N THR A 96 12.24 -8.43 -6.70
CA THR A 96 11.60 -7.46 -7.59
C THR A 96 10.23 -6.99 -7.11
N GLN A 97 9.57 -7.73 -6.20
CA GLN A 97 8.42 -7.28 -5.40
C GLN A 97 8.59 -7.71 -3.94
N SER A 98 9.52 -7.06 -3.24
CA SER A 98 9.84 -7.33 -1.83
C SER A 98 8.68 -7.15 -0.84
N GLY A 99 7.68 -6.34 -1.21
CA GLY A 99 6.51 -6.03 -0.38
C GLY A 99 5.25 -5.78 -1.21
N LEU A 100 4.09 -6.20 -0.70
CA LEU A 100 2.77 -5.86 -1.23
C LEU A 100 1.84 -5.51 -0.06
N ILE A 101 1.24 -4.32 -0.12
CA ILE A 101 0.32 -3.85 0.92
C ILE A 101 -1.12 -4.06 0.44
N VAL A 102 -1.95 -4.68 1.28
CA VAL A 102 -3.36 -4.94 0.99
C VAL A 102 -4.21 -4.47 2.18
N PRO A 103 -5.18 -3.56 2.00
CA PRO A 103 -6.12 -3.20 3.05
C PRO A 103 -6.91 -4.42 3.55
N HIS A 104 -7.16 -4.49 4.85
CA HIS A 104 -7.96 -5.57 5.41
C HIS A 104 -9.43 -5.40 4.98
N PRO A 105 -10.08 -6.43 4.40
CA PRO A 105 -11.38 -6.31 3.76
C PRO A 105 -12.51 -5.93 4.72
N GLY A 106 -12.39 -6.31 6.00
CA GLY A 106 -13.38 -6.03 7.04
C GLY A 106 -13.01 -4.95 8.05
N ASN A 107 -11.83 -4.31 7.94
CA ASN A 107 -11.37 -3.33 8.93
C ASN A 107 -10.48 -2.26 8.29
N GLN A 108 -10.97 -1.04 8.22
CA GLN A 108 -10.31 0.08 7.54
C GLN A 108 -9.00 0.53 8.21
N ASN A 109 -8.76 0.16 9.47
CA ASN A 109 -7.53 0.49 10.17
C ASN A 109 -6.45 -0.59 10.00
N LEU A 110 -6.80 -1.77 9.51
CA LEU A 110 -5.86 -2.89 9.38
C LEU A 110 -5.38 -3.02 7.93
N TYR A 111 -4.09 -3.37 7.79
CA TYR A 111 -3.48 -3.65 6.51
C TYR A 111 -2.60 -4.88 6.62
N TYR A 112 -2.61 -5.71 5.59
CA TYR A 112 -1.63 -6.77 5.42
C TYR A 112 -0.41 -6.24 4.66
N ILE A 113 0.78 -6.63 5.11
CA ILE A 113 2.02 -6.52 4.34
C ILE A 113 2.46 -7.94 4.00
N PHE A 114 2.42 -8.29 2.73
CA PHE A 114 3.01 -9.52 2.21
C PHE A 114 4.46 -9.27 1.83
N THR A 115 5.34 -10.20 2.16
CA THR A 115 6.78 -10.14 1.86
C THR A 115 7.25 -11.43 1.22
N LEU A 116 8.24 -11.31 0.33
CA LEU A 116 8.81 -12.42 -0.42
C LEU A 116 10.34 -12.40 -0.38
N GLN A 117 10.93 -13.57 -0.55
CA GLN A 117 12.36 -13.77 -0.72
C GLN A 117 12.80 -13.67 -2.19
N SER A 118 14.11 -13.47 -2.42
CA SER A 118 14.72 -13.42 -3.75
C SER A 118 14.91 -14.83 -4.34
N LEU A 119 14.69 -15.01 -5.64
CA LEU A 119 15.04 -16.22 -6.42
C LEU A 119 14.72 -17.58 -5.75
N ALA A 120 13.54 -17.73 -5.13
CA ALA A 120 13.14 -18.94 -4.40
C ALA A 120 14.05 -19.32 -3.21
N ALA A 121 14.73 -18.33 -2.61
CA ALA A 121 15.45 -18.53 -1.37
C ALA A 121 14.51 -18.95 -0.22
N PRO A 122 15.03 -19.71 0.77
CA PRO A 122 14.23 -20.17 1.91
C PRO A 122 13.57 -19.00 2.65
N GLY A 123 12.33 -19.21 3.09
CA GLY A 123 11.56 -18.21 3.84
C GLY A 123 10.31 -17.72 3.14
N GLY A 124 10.19 -17.98 1.83
CA GLY A 124 8.95 -17.94 1.05
C GLY A 124 8.10 -16.67 1.17
N LEU A 125 6.78 -16.85 1.03
CA LEU A 125 5.76 -15.83 1.18
C LEU A 125 5.30 -15.74 2.63
N ARG A 126 5.39 -14.55 3.22
CA ARG A 126 4.94 -14.24 4.58
C ARG A 126 4.00 -13.05 4.59
N TYR A 127 3.21 -12.92 5.65
CA TYR A 127 2.47 -11.69 5.93
C TYR A 127 2.75 -11.15 7.33
N SER A 128 2.53 -9.84 7.49
CA SER A 128 2.42 -9.14 8.77
C SER A 128 1.19 -8.23 8.75
N VAL A 129 0.66 -7.87 9.92
CA VAL A 129 -0.48 -6.96 10.04
C VAL A 129 -0.04 -5.62 10.63
N VAL A 130 -0.42 -4.53 9.96
CA VAL A 130 -0.33 -3.16 10.47
C VAL A 130 -1.68 -2.77 11.05
N ASP A 131 -1.70 -2.16 12.22
CA ASP A 131 -2.87 -1.49 12.77
C ASP A 131 -2.64 0.02 12.88
N MET A 132 -3.34 0.78 12.03
CA MET A 132 -3.27 2.24 11.96
C MET A 132 -4.00 2.95 13.10
N SER A 133 -4.74 2.24 13.96
CA SER A 133 -5.36 2.82 15.15
C SER A 133 -4.37 2.97 16.31
N LEU A 134 -3.20 2.32 16.22
CA LEU A 134 -2.14 2.37 17.21
C LEU A 134 -1.19 3.57 16.97
N ASP A 135 -0.28 3.79 17.93
CA ASP A 135 0.73 4.86 17.90
C ASP A 135 0.16 6.24 17.53
N ASN A 136 -0.94 6.63 18.19
CA ASN A 136 -1.66 7.89 17.94
C ASN A 136 -2.08 8.10 16.47
N GLY A 137 -2.38 7.01 15.75
CA GLY A 137 -2.77 7.06 14.36
C GLY A 137 -1.60 7.00 13.37
N LEU A 138 -0.36 6.83 13.84
CA LEU A 138 0.83 6.61 13.01
C LEU A 138 1.03 5.13 12.67
N GLY A 139 0.39 4.24 13.42
CA GLY A 139 0.32 2.81 13.18
C GLY A 139 1.51 2.00 13.70
N GLU A 140 1.26 0.72 13.97
CA GLU A 140 2.23 -0.24 14.50
C GLU A 140 2.02 -1.62 13.85
N ILE A 141 3.10 -2.40 13.72
CA ILE A 141 2.98 -3.82 13.33
C ILE A 141 2.52 -4.63 14.54
N THR A 142 1.41 -5.34 14.40
CA THR A 142 0.85 -6.17 15.48
C THR A 142 1.73 -7.38 15.78
N THR A 143 1.28 -8.23 16.71
CA THR A 143 1.93 -9.51 17.01
C THR A 143 1.89 -10.50 15.85
N ASP A 144 0.95 -10.32 14.90
CA ASP A 144 0.88 -11.12 13.68
C ASP A 144 1.92 -10.61 12.68
N LYS A 145 3.17 -11.03 12.90
CA LYS A 145 4.33 -10.58 12.14
C LYS A 145 5.10 -11.76 11.56
N ASN A 146 5.46 -11.66 10.27
CA ASN A 146 6.22 -12.65 9.52
C ASN A 146 5.61 -14.06 9.51
N ILE A 147 4.28 -14.16 9.55
CA ILE A 147 3.56 -15.44 9.50
C ILE A 147 3.75 -16.07 8.12
N LEU A 148 4.28 -17.31 8.10
CA LEU A 148 4.56 -18.03 6.87
C LEU A 148 3.27 -18.56 6.22
N LEU A 149 3.10 -18.30 4.93
CA LEU A 149 1.99 -18.81 4.11
C LEU A 149 2.43 -19.93 3.18
N HIS A 150 3.57 -19.77 2.52
CA HIS A 150 4.07 -20.76 1.57
C HIS A 150 5.59 -20.66 1.39
N ASP A 151 6.25 -21.78 1.14
CA ASP A 151 7.69 -21.88 0.81
C ASP A 151 7.90 -23.12 -0.09
N PRO A 152 8.62 -23.02 -1.22
CA PRO A 152 9.22 -21.83 -1.80
C PRO A 152 8.24 -20.98 -2.62
N THR A 153 8.60 -19.70 -2.80
CA THR A 153 7.98 -18.78 -3.76
C THR A 153 9.05 -17.99 -4.50
N THR A 154 8.75 -17.58 -5.73
CA THR A 154 9.58 -16.61 -6.46
C THR A 154 9.23 -15.16 -6.07
N GLU A 155 9.79 -14.19 -6.77
CA GLU A 155 9.71 -12.76 -6.43
C GLU A 155 8.43 -12.06 -6.92
N LYS A 156 7.48 -12.77 -7.53
CA LYS A 156 6.30 -12.16 -8.13
C LYS A 156 5.05 -12.39 -7.29
N ILE A 157 4.39 -11.29 -6.95
CA ILE A 157 3.13 -11.25 -6.22
C ILE A 157 2.23 -10.14 -6.77
N THR A 158 0.92 -10.35 -6.75
CA THR A 158 -0.06 -9.30 -7.04
C THR A 158 -1.30 -9.45 -6.17
N ALA A 159 -2.05 -8.37 -6.04
CA ALA A 159 -3.37 -8.37 -5.43
C ALA A 159 -4.41 -7.83 -6.42
N VAL A 160 -5.59 -8.45 -6.43
CA VAL A 160 -6.73 -7.99 -7.23
C VAL A 160 -8.01 -8.12 -6.44
N SER A 161 -8.83 -7.07 -6.44
CA SER A 161 -10.14 -7.07 -5.80
C SER A 161 -11.05 -8.13 -6.44
N HIS A 162 -11.76 -8.87 -5.60
CA HIS A 162 -12.83 -9.76 -6.02
C HIS A 162 -14.04 -8.94 -6.49
N SER A 163 -14.81 -9.50 -7.42
CA SER A 163 -16.06 -8.90 -7.92
C SER A 163 -17.16 -8.71 -6.87
N ASN A 164 -16.98 -9.20 -5.63
CA ASN A 164 -17.96 -9.03 -4.57
C ASN A 164 -17.78 -7.69 -3.83
N GLY A 165 -16.74 -6.93 -4.16
CA GLY A 165 -16.47 -5.61 -3.60
C GLY A 165 -15.85 -5.63 -2.20
N THR A 166 -15.56 -6.81 -1.65
CA THR A 166 -15.03 -6.98 -0.29
C THR A 166 -13.71 -7.73 -0.30
N ASP A 167 -13.66 -8.90 -0.96
CA ASP A 167 -12.49 -9.78 -0.87
C ASP A 167 -11.39 -9.35 -1.84
N VAL A 168 -10.17 -9.81 -1.54
CA VAL A 168 -8.98 -9.57 -2.38
C VAL A 168 -8.28 -10.90 -2.62
N TRP A 169 -8.00 -11.21 -3.88
CA TRP A 169 -7.12 -12.31 -4.24
C TRP A 169 -5.68 -11.85 -4.16
N VAL A 170 -4.86 -12.56 -3.37
CA VAL A 170 -3.41 -12.40 -3.37
C VAL A 170 -2.81 -13.60 -4.09
N ILE A 171 -2.09 -13.34 -5.18
CA ILE A 171 -1.58 -14.36 -6.10
C ILE A 171 -0.07 -14.23 -6.15
N ALA A 172 0.64 -15.32 -5.86
CA ALA A 172 2.10 -15.38 -5.90
C ALA A 172 2.58 -16.48 -6.86
N HIS A 173 3.73 -16.27 -7.48
CA HIS A 173 4.35 -17.24 -8.37
C HIS A 173 5.31 -18.16 -7.61
N LYS A 174 5.29 -19.45 -7.94
CA LYS A 174 6.13 -20.49 -7.35
C LYS A 174 7.22 -20.96 -8.31
#